data_AF-A0A150AID2-F1
#
_entry.id   AF-A0A150AID2-F1
#
_cell.length_a   1.000
_cell.length_b   1.000
_cell.length_c   1.000
_cell.angle_alpha   90.00
_cell.angle_beta   90.00
_cell.angle_gamma   90.00
#
_symmetry.space_group_name_H-M   'P 1'
#
loop_
_entity.id
_entity.type
_entity.pdbx_description
1 polymer ?
#
loop_
_entity_poly.entity_id
_entity_poly.type
_entity_poly.pdbx_seq_one_letter_code
_entity_poly.pdbx_strand_id
1 'polypeptide(L)'
;MKEFRVIIPEENYAILEFKQDELPGIAVINKSLKEFEPKEVFSWHCSIMLQFKNLIENGMPHESDRSKAEEFEDWLDEEIKGESKEKPNALFLGRITWNATRELIWRVYDPEKTNELLNTLIETKEYDLPFDYRIESDNEWKLAKWHLDNCK
;
A
#
# COMPACT_ATOMS: atom_id res chain seq x y z
N MET A 1 -15.89 25.82 2.55
CA MET A 1 -14.85 24.79 2.71
C MET A 1 -15.30 23.88 3.84
N LYS A 2 -15.36 22.56 3.64
CA LYS A 2 -15.69 21.63 4.74
C LYS A 2 -14.45 21.48 5.62
N GLU A 3 -14.61 21.52 6.93
CA GLU A 3 -13.54 21.18 7.88
C GLU A 3 -13.79 19.79 8.44
N PHE A 4 -12.75 18.96 8.47
CA PHE A 4 -12.82 17.62 9.03
C PHE A 4 -11.93 17.52 10.27
N ARG A 5 -12.42 16.78 11.26
CA ARG A 5 -11.59 16.24 12.34
C ARG A 5 -11.62 14.73 12.19
N VAL A 6 -10.46 14.15 11.92
CA VAL A 6 -10.27 12.71 11.78
C VAL A 6 -9.48 12.19 12.98
N ILE A 7 -9.82 10.99 13.43
CA ILE A 7 -9.00 10.24 14.37
C ILE A 7 -8.27 9.19 13.55
N ILE A 8 -6.94 9.24 13.51
CA ILE A 8 -6.15 8.22 12.86
C ILE A 8 -6.03 7.04 13.83
N PRO A 9 -6.56 5.85 13.49
CA PRO A 9 -6.50 4.71 14.38
C PRO A 9 -5.08 4.17 14.46
N GLU A 10 -4.73 3.57 15.60
CA GLU A 10 -3.53 2.74 15.68
C GLU A 10 -3.62 1.59 14.67
N GLU A 11 -2.52 1.31 13.99
CA GLU A 11 -2.49 0.28 12.96
C GLU A 11 -2.64 -1.10 13.59
N ASN A 12 -3.48 -1.93 12.98
CA ASN A 12 -3.70 -3.29 13.43
C ASN A 12 -3.83 -4.18 12.19
N TYR A 13 -2.93 -5.15 12.06
CA TYR A 13 -2.80 -5.93 10.84
C TYR A 13 -3.45 -7.31 10.96
N ALA A 14 -4.14 -7.72 9.90
CA ALA A 14 -4.57 -9.09 9.66
C ALA A 14 -3.71 -9.71 8.56
N ILE A 15 -3.31 -10.96 8.75
CA ILE A 15 -2.61 -11.75 7.73
C ILE A 15 -3.62 -12.73 7.12
N LEU A 16 -3.71 -12.73 5.80
CA LEU A 16 -4.59 -13.59 5.03
C LEU A 16 -3.73 -14.41 4.06
N GLU A 17 -3.75 -15.72 4.23
CA GLU A 17 -3.18 -16.65 3.26
C GLU A 17 -4.28 -17.05 2.27
N PHE A 18 -3.95 -17.03 0.98
CA PHE A 18 -4.87 -17.41 -0.08
C PHE A 18 -4.16 -18.22 -1.16
N LYS A 19 -4.96 -18.80 -2.06
CA LYS A 19 -4.48 -19.50 -3.25
C LYS A 19 -5.24 -19.00 -4.46
N GLN A 20 -4.52 -18.59 -5.50
CA GLN A 20 -5.10 -18.15 -6.76
C GLN A 20 -4.23 -18.70 -7.90
N ASP A 21 -4.88 -19.25 -8.94
CA ASP A 21 -4.23 -19.92 -10.08
C ASP A 21 -3.20 -20.98 -9.64
N GLU A 22 -3.56 -21.76 -8.61
CA GLU A 22 -2.71 -22.76 -7.96
C GLU A 22 -1.44 -22.23 -7.25
N LEU A 23 -1.23 -20.91 -7.23
CA LEU A 23 -0.12 -20.26 -6.55
C LEU A 23 -0.53 -19.71 -5.17
N PRO A 24 0.34 -19.81 -4.16
CA PRO A 24 0.10 -19.20 -2.86
C PRO A 24 0.19 -17.67 -2.94
N GLY A 25 -0.58 -17.01 -2.09
CA GLY A 25 -0.52 -15.57 -1.88
C GLY A 25 -0.68 -15.22 -0.41
N ILE A 26 -0.09 -14.10 -0.03
CA ILE A 26 -0.16 -13.56 1.34
C ILE A 26 -0.57 -12.09 1.24
N ALA A 27 -1.63 -11.73 1.96
CA ALA A 27 -2.03 -10.35 2.16
C ALA A 27 -1.86 -9.95 3.63
N VAL A 28 -1.35 -8.74 3.86
CA VAL A 28 -1.27 -8.11 5.18
C VAL A 28 -2.04 -6.82 5.11
N ILE A 29 -3.16 -6.73 5.81
CA ILE A 29 -4.12 -5.63 5.67
C ILE A 29 -4.34 -4.94 7.01
N ASN A 30 -4.34 -3.61 7.00
CA ASN A 30 -4.63 -2.79 8.17
C ASN A 30 -6.14 -2.76 8.44
N LYS A 31 -6.60 -3.67 9.31
CA LYS A 31 -8.03 -3.81 9.65
C LYS A 31 -8.55 -2.64 10.48
N SER A 32 -7.69 -1.82 11.10
CA SER A 32 -8.15 -0.64 11.83
C SER A 32 -8.79 0.40 10.92
N LEU A 33 -8.53 0.34 9.61
CA LEU A 33 -9.13 1.21 8.60
C LEU A 33 -10.55 0.80 8.19
N LYS A 34 -11.06 -0.35 8.62
CA LYS A 34 -12.40 -0.84 8.24
C LYS A 34 -13.52 0.13 8.64
N GLU A 35 -13.40 0.69 9.84
CA GLU A 35 -14.36 1.63 10.43
C GLU A 35 -13.90 3.09 10.32
N PHE A 36 -12.87 3.36 9.51
CA PHE A 36 -12.34 4.72 9.34
C PHE A 36 -13.37 5.63 8.66
N GLU A 37 -13.63 6.78 9.29
CA GLU A 37 -14.47 7.84 8.75
C GLU A 37 -13.96 9.22 9.21
N PRO A 38 -14.21 10.29 8.44
CA PRO A 38 -14.77 10.27 7.08
C PRO A 38 -13.77 9.83 6.00
N LYS A 39 -14.16 8.86 5.17
CA LYS A 39 -13.36 8.34 4.05
C LYS A 39 -12.94 9.40 3.02
N GLU A 40 -13.77 10.43 2.82
CA GLU A 40 -13.53 11.50 1.84
C GLU A 40 -12.23 12.29 2.11
N VAL A 41 -11.71 12.23 3.34
CA VAL A 41 -10.42 12.84 3.70
C VAL A 41 -9.26 12.14 2.99
N PHE A 42 -9.20 10.80 3.03
CA PHE A 42 -8.19 10.02 2.31
C PHE A 42 -8.80 9.42 1.04
N SER A 43 -9.26 10.33 0.18
CA SER A 43 -10.08 10.03 -0.99
C SER A 43 -9.32 9.39 -2.14
N TRP A 44 -8.00 9.27 -2.08
CA TRP A 44 -7.21 8.70 -3.16
C TRP A 44 -6.72 7.31 -2.82
N HIS A 45 -6.70 6.43 -3.82
CA HIS A 45 -6.14 5.09 -3.75
C HIS A 45 -4.80 5.11 -4.48
N CYS A 46 -3.71 4.93 -3.75
CA CYS A 46 -2.38 4.72 -4.33
C CYS A 46 -2.05 3.24 -4.26
N SER A 47 -1.75 2.63 -5.40
CA SER A 47 -1.26 1.26 -5.53
C SER A 47 0.10 1.29 -6.22
N ILE A 48 1.09 0.65 -5.60
CA ILE A 48 2.46 0.49 -6.11
C ILE A 48 2.70 -1.00 -6.33
N MET A 49 3.07 -1.38 -7.55
CA MET A 49 3.29 -2.77 -7.94
C MET A 49 4.78 -3.03 -8.12
N LEU A 50 5.38 -3.76 -7.18
CA LEU A 50 6.75 -4.26 -7.27
C LEU A 50 6.78 -5.56 -8.08
N GLN A 51 7.83 -5.74 -8.89
CA GLN A 51 8.08 -6.99 -9.61
C GLN A 51 9.36 -7.69 -9.13
N PHE A 52 9.23 -8.95 -8.76
CA PHE A 52 10.35 -9.79 -8.35
C PHE A 52 10.91 -10.60 -9.51
N LYS A 53 12.23 -10.72 -9.56
CA LYS A 53 12.93 -11.54 -10.57
C LYS A 53 13.46 -12.83 -9.98
N ASN A 54 13.88 -12.82 -8.71
CA ASN A 54 14.37 -14.00 -8.03
C ASN A 54 13.24 -14.66 -7.24
N LEU A 55 12.77 -15.81 -7.73
CA LEU A 55 11.60 -16.52 -7.19
C LEU A 55 12.00 -17.91 -6.69
N ILE A 56 11.29 -18.39 -5.68
CA ILE A 56 11.32 -19.81 -5.29
C ILE A 56 10.27 -20.62 -6.08
N GLU A 57 10.30 -21.95 -5.97
CA GLU A 57 9.50 -22.86 -6.82
C GLU A 57 7.98 -22.57 -6.86
N ASN A 58 7.44 -21.96 -5.81
CA ASN A 58 6.01 -21.64 -5.70
C ASN A 58 5.64 -20.20 -6.15
N GLY A 59 6.53 -19.50 -6.84
CA GLY A 59 6.29 -18.16 -7.38
C GLY A 59 6.37 -17.02 -6.35
N MET A 60 6.70 -17.33 -5.09
CA MET A 60 7.00 -16.32 -4.08
C MET A 60 8.41 -15.75 -4.28
N PRO A 61 8.67 -14.50 -3.85
CA PRO A 61 10.00 -13.92 -3.90
C PRO A 61 10.99 -14.72 -3.03
N HIS A 62 12.22 -14.84 -3.53
CA HIS A 62 13.35 -15.29 -2.72
C HIS A 62 13.57 -14.33 -1.55
N GLU A 63 14.10 -14.84 -0.43
CA GLU A 63 14.29 -14.08 0.81
C GLU A 63 15.06 -12.76 0.61
N SER A 64 16.10 -12.78 -0.22
CA SER A 64 16.89 -11.58 -0.55
C SER A 64 16.06 -10.46 -1.19
N ASP A 65 15.14 -10.80 -2.09
CA ASP A 65 14.30 -9.82 -2.79
C ASP A 65 13.15 -9.38 -1.88
N ARG A 66 12.67 -10.28 -1.00
CA ARG A 66 11.67 -9.98 0.02
C ARG A 66 12.20 -8.92 1.00
N SER A 67 13.43 -9.07 1.50
CA SER A 67 14.03 -8.09 2.43
C SER A 67 14.20 -6.72 1.80
N LYS A 68 14.62 -6.64 0.53
CA LYS A 68 14.68 -5.36 -0.19
C LYS A 68 13.31 -4.70 -0.35
N ALA A 69 12.27 -5.49 -0.62
CA ALA A 69 10.91 -4.97 -0.70
C ALA A 69 10.39 -4.49 0.65
N GLU A 70 10.78 -5.13 1.76
CA GLU A 70 10.45 -4.69 3.11
C GLU A 70 11.13 -3.36 3.43
N GLU A 71 12.43 -3.22 3.15
CA GLU A 71 13.16 -1.95 3.34
C GLU A 71 12.58 -0.81 2.48
N PHE A 72 12.23 -1.11 1.23
CA PHE A 72 11.63 -0.12 0.33
C PHE A 72 10.20 0.26 0.75
N GLU A 73 9.41 -0.71 1.23
CA GLU A 73 8.08 -0.47 1.77
C GLU A 73 8.11 0.44 3.00
N ASP A 74 9.00 0.16 3.96
CA ASP A 74 9.16 0.97 5.17
C ASP A 74 9.54 2.41 4.82
N TRP A 75 10.50 2.58 3.89
CA TRP A 75 10.90 3.91 3.42
C TRP A 75 9.76 4.64 2.69
N LEU A 76 9.05 3.96 1.78
CA LEU A 76 7.90 4.55 1.09
C LEU A 76 6.79 4.96 2.07
N ASP A 77 6.54 4.16 3.09
CA ASP A 77 5.52 4.48 4.08
C ASP A 77 5.85 5.78 4.84
N GLU A 78 7.12 5.95 5.24
CA GLU A 78 7.59 7.18 5.88
C GLU A 78 7.46 8.40 4.96
N GLU A 79 7.92 8.31 3.71
CA GLU A 79 7.90 9.42 2.76
C GLU A 79 6.49 9.78 2.30
N ILE A 80 5.64 8.79 2.03
CA ILE A 80 4.26 9.01 1.58
C ILE A 80 3.41 9.58 2.73
N LYS A 81 3.60 9.14 3.97
CA LYS A 81 2.93 9.71 5.16
C LYS A 81 3.46 11.10 5.49
N GLY A 82 4.74 11.33 5.26
CA GLY A 82 5.45 12.55 5.63
C GLY A 82 5.69 12.69 7.14
N GLU A 83 6.31 13.78 7.55
CA GLU A 83 6.84 13.97 8.90
C GLU A 83 5.77 14.06 10.02
N SER A 84 4.54 14.43 9.68
CA SER A 84 3.49 14.69 10.68
C SER A 84 2.72 13.43 11.03
N LYS A 85 2.96 12.89 12.22
CA LYS A 85 2.16 11.77 12.77
C LYS A 85 0.71 12.14 13.08
N GLU A 86 0.44 13.41 13.38
CA GLU A 86 -0.92 13.90 13.65
C GLU A 86 -1.71 14.21 12.36
N LYS A 87 -1.00 14.54 11.28
CA LYS A 87 -1.58 14.88 9.97
C LYS A 87 -0.82 14.16 8.86
N PRO A 88 -0.81 12.82 8.87
CA PRO A 88 -0.13 12.07 7.83
C PRO A 88 -0.85 12.30 6.50
N ASN A 89 -0.10 12.32 5.42
CA ASN A 89 -0.65 12.43 4.08
C ASN A 89 -1.32 11.12 3.61
N ALA A 90 -0.99 9.99 4.23
CA ALA A 90 -1.56 8.70 3.84
C ALA A 90 -1.80 7.76 5.03
N LEU A 91 -2.62 6.75 4.78
CA LEU A 91 -2.84 5.61 5.66
C LEU A 91 -2.47 4.35 4.90
N PHE A 92 -1.56 3.55 5.46
CA PHE A 92 -1.21 2.27 4.86
C PHE A 92 -2.38 1.30 4.98
N LEU A 93 -2.91 0.88 3.83
CA LEU A 93 -4.02 -0.07 3.77
C LEU A 93 -3.52 -1.50 3.86
N GLY A 94 -2.41 -1.80 3.21
CA GLY A 94 -1.83 -3.13 3.26
C GLY A 94 -0.96 -3.46 2.06
N ARG A 95 -0.49 -4.70 2.07
CA ARG A 95 0.30 -5.29 1.00
C ARG A 95 -0.22 -6.65 0.60
N ILE A 96 -0.06 -7.01 -0.65
CA ILE A 96 -0.40 -8.32 -1.20
C ILE A 96 0.81 -8.84 -1.97
N THR A 97 1.30 -10.02 -1.62
CA THR A 97 2.34 -10.73 -2.39
C THR A 97 1.73 -11.96 -3.04
N TRP A 98 1.79 -12.03 -4.36
CA TRP A 98 1.30 -13.17 -5.14
C TRP A 98 1.98 -13.19 -6.51
N ASN A 99 2.35 -14.38 -6.98
CA ASN A 99 2.83 -14.62 -8.35
C ASN A 99 3.88 -13.60 -8.85
N ALA A 100 5.06 -13.60 -8.22
CA ALA A 100 6.17 -12.71 -8.55
C ALA A 100 5.94 -11.20 -8.38
N THR A 101 4.81 -10.77 -7.79
CA THR A 101 4.55 -9.36 -7.53
C THR A 101 4.26 -9.07 -6.07
N ARG A 102 4.48 -7.82 -5.67
CA ARG A 102 3.94 -7.26 -4.43
C ARG A 102 3.23 -5.96 -4.73
N GLU A 103 1.95 -5.90 -4.39
CA GLU A 103 1.18 -4.66 -4.38
C GLU A 103 1.28 -4.03 -2.99
N LEU A 104 1.60 -2.74 -2.93
CA LEU A 104 1.57 -1.90 -1.73
C LEU A 104 0.49 -0.85 -1.89
N ILE A 105 -0.36 -0.66 -0.89
CA ILE A 105 -1.58 0.12 -1.03
C ILE A 105 -1.72 1.14 0.09
N TRP A 106 -1.98 2.40 -0.28
CA TRP A 106 -2.28 3.49 0.63
C TRP A 106 -3.61 4.19 0.29
N ARG A 107 -4.24 4.72 1.33
CA ARG A 107 -5.29 5.73 1.22
C ARG A 107 -4.66 7.12 1.40
N VAL A 108 -4.75 7.97 0.40
CA VAL A 108 -3.98 9.23 0.30
C VAL A 108 -4.90 10.44 0.40
N TYR A 109 -4.44 11.46 1.14
CA TYR A 109 -5.07 12.77 1.29
C TYR A 109 -4.68 13.70 0.14
N ASP A 110 -3.39 13.93 -0.07
CA ASP A 110 -2.84 14.77 -1.14
C ASP A 110 -2.12 13.90 -2.20
N PRO A 111 -2.79 13.59 -3.32
CA PRO A 111 -2.24 12.72 -4.35
C PRO A 111 -1.09 13.37 -5.12
N GLU A 112 -1.00 14.71 -5.18
CA GLU A 112 0.01 15.41 -5.96
C GLU A 112 1.39 15.18 -5.35
N LYS A 113 1.50 15.26 -4.02
CA LYS A 113 2.73 14.95 -3.29
C LYS A 113 3.20 13.51 -3.51
N THR A 114 2.28 12.55 -3.41
CA THR A 114 2.60 11.13 -3.64
C THR A 114 3.01 10.91 -5.10
N ASN A 115 2.33 11.53 -6.05
CA ASN A 115 2.65 11.44 -7.47
C ASN A 115 4.02 12.05 -7.80
N GLU A 116 4.37 13.20 -7.22
CA GLU A 116 5.68 13.84 -7.41
C GLU A 116 6.82 12.96 -6.89
N LEU A 117 6.67 12.41 -5.67
CA LEU A 117 7.62 11.47 -5.07
C LEU A 117 7.85 10.25 -5.98
N LEU A 118 6.77 9.57 -6.39
CA LEU A 118 6.86 8.33 -7.16
C LEU A 118 7.39 8.56 -8.58
N ASN A 119 7.02 9.68 -9.24
CA ASN A 119 7.59 10.03 -10.53
C ASN A 119 9.09 10.32 -10.44
N THR A 120 9.51 11.05 -9.40
CA THR A 120 10.94 11.35 -9.19
C THR A 120 11.74 10.07 -9.08
N LEU A 121 11.28 9.10 -8.29
CA LEU A 121 11.95 7.79 -8.15
C LEU A 121 12.05 7.03 -9.48
N ILE A 122 11.00 7.06 -10.30
CA ILE A 122 10.99 6.42 -11.62
C ILE A 122 11.98 7.11 -12.56
N GLU A 123 12.03 8.44 -12.57
CA GLU A 123 12.92 9.22 -13.42
C GLU A 123 14.40 9.09 -13.01
N THR A 124 14.69 9.10 -11.71
CA THR A 124 16.06 8.97 -11.18
C THR A 124 16.56 7.52 -11.18
N LYS A 125 15.64 6.55 -11.24
CA LYS A 125 15.92 5.11 -11.08
C LYS A 125 16.55 4.78 -9.72
N GLU A 126 16.18 5.53 -8.69
CA GLU A 126 16.65 5.33 -7.32
C GLU A 126 15.85 4.24 -6.61
N TYR A 127 15.86 3.03 -7.16
CA TYR A 127 15.22 1.87 -6.56
C TYR A 127 15.94 0.57 -6.95
N ASP A 128 16.00 -0.37 -6.01
CA ASP A 128 16.54 -1.71 -6.27
C ASP A 128 15.54 -2.64 -6.95
N LEU A 129 14.24 -2.35 -6.79
CA LEU A 129 13.13 -3.15 -7.30
C LEU A 129 12.30 -2.31 -8.28
N PRO A 130 12.25 -2.68 -9.57
CA PRO A 130 11.37 -2.04 -10.53
C PRO A 130 9.91 -2.06 -10.05
N PHE A 131 9.26 -0.91 -10.20
CA PHE A 131 7.86 -0.75 -9.84
C PHE A 131 7.14 0.15 -10.84
N ASP A 132 5.82 -0.04 -10.92
CA ASP A 132 4.86 0.87 -11.52
C ASP A 132 3.85 1.29 -10.45
N TYR A 133 3.13 2.39 -10.66
CA TYR A 133 2.11 2.83 -9.69
C TYR A 133 0.85 3.38 -10.37
N ARG A 134 -0.24 3.41 -9.60
CA ARG A 134 -1.52 3.99 -10.00
C ARG A 134 -2.10 4.80 -8.83
N ILE A 135 -2.53 6.03 -9.11
CA ILE A 135 -3.25 6.88 -8.15
C ILE A 135 -4.63 7.22 -8.74
N GLU A 136 -5.69 6.87 -8.02
CA GLU A 136 -7.07 7.10 -8.46
C GLU A 136 -7.93 7.73 -7.37
N SER A 137 -8.86 8.59 -7.79
CA SER A 137 -9.89 9.09 -6.89
C SER A 137 -10.87 7.97 -6.54
N ASP A 138 -11.12 7.81 -5.24
CA ASP A 138 -11.95 6.79 -4.64
C ASP A 138 -12.51 7.28 -3.30
N ASN A 139 -13.34 8.32 -3.34
CA ASN A 139 -13.88 9.03 -2.17
C ASN A 139 -14.66 8.12 -1.20
N GLU A 140 -15.20 7.01 -1.70
CA GLU A 140 -16.01 6.05 -0.93
C GLU A 140 -15.24 4.78 -0.58
N TRP A 141 -13.94 4.71 -0.91
CA TRP A 141 -13.07 3.56 -0.70
C TRP A 141 -13.58 2.25 -1.33
N LYS A 142 -14.19 2.35 -2.52
CA LYS A 142 -14.67 1.20 -3.30
C LYS A 142 -13.54 0.25 -3.68
N LEU A 143 -12.35 0.77 -4.00
CA LEU A 143 -11.17 -0.03 -4.35
C LEU A 143 -10.57 -0.74 -3.12
N ALA A 144 -10.73 -0.17 -1.93
CA ALA A 144 -10.28 -0.79 -0.68
C ALA A 144 -11.22 -1.89 -0.15
N LYS A 145 -12.46 -1.96 -0.65
CA LYS A 145 -13.51 -2.81 -0.10
C LYS A 145 -13.14 -4.28 -0.03
N TRP A 146 -12.57 -4.84 -1.09
CA TRP A 146 -12.16 -6.26 -1.11
C TRP A 146 -11.16 -6.56 0.00
N HIS A 147 -10.20 -5.67 0.23
CA HIS A 147 -9.18 -5.79 1.27
C HIS A 147 -9.81 -5.80 2.67
N LEU A 148 -10.71 -4.85 2.94
CA LEU A 148 -11.30 -4.62 4.26
C LEU A 148 -12.41 -5.63 4.63
N ASP A 149 -13.16 -6.12 3.64
CA ASP A 149 -14.25 -7.08 3.86
C ASP A 149 -13.73 -8.49 4.21
N ASN A 150 -12.55 -8.85 3.71
CA ASN A 150 -11.95 -10.17 3.95
C ASN A 150 -11.13 -10.25 5.25
N CYS A 151 -10.94 -9.12 5.95
CA CYS A 151 -10.29 -9.09 7.25
C CYS A 151 -11.33 -9.31 8.38
N LYS A 152 -11.13 -10.39 9.15
CA LYS A 152 -11.91 -10.71 10.35
C LYS A 152 -11.36 -10.02 11.60
#